data_AF-V4JGX3-F1
#
_entry.id   AF-V4JGX3-F1
#
_cell.length_a   1.000
_cell.length_b   1.000
_cell.length_c   1.000
_cell.angle_alpha   90.00
_cell.angle_beta   90.00
_cell.angle_gamma   90.00
#
_symmetry.space_group_name_H-M   'P 1'
#
loop_
_entity.id
_entity.type
_entity.pdbx_description
1 polymer ?
#
loop_
_entity_poly.entity_id
_entity_poly.type
_entity_poly.pdbx_seq_one_letter_code
_entity_poly.pdbx_strand_id
1 'polypeptide(L)'
;MDSMTDLQAVIGLLRDSLAGFSDELTCPHCGFKGRVGDFRLARAPWRFGNYVGRLLVCPRCGGRFRFFYPLRAGLRPFTVPRRAAQGNP
;
A
#
# COMPACT_ATOMS: atom_id res chain seq x y z
N MET A 1 14.03 -18.33 -24.62
CA MET A 1 13.79 -17.60 -23.38
C MET A 1 12.73 -16.54 -23.69
N ASP A 2 11.48 -16.91 -23.45
CA ASP A 2 10.27 -16.30 -24.02
C ASP A 2 10.00 -14.87 -23.53
N SER A 3 10.29 -13.89 -24.39
CA SER A 3 9.98 -12.46 -24.18
C SER A 3 8.50 -12.18 -23.89
N MET A 4 7.61 -13.08 -24.30
CA MET A 4 6.17 -12.99 -24.05
C MET A 4 5.81 -13.26 -22.59
N THR A 5 6.52 -14.17 -21.92
CA THR A 5 6.33 -14.52 -20.50
C THR A 5 6.81 -13.38 -19.60
N ASP A 6 7.89 -12.71 -20.00
CA ASP A 6 8.44 -11.56 -19.26
C ASP A 6 7.47 -10.37 -19.28
N LEU A 7 6.88 -10.06 -20.44
CA LEU A 7 5.88 -9.00 -20.56
C LEU A 7 4.62 -9.29 -19.74
N GLN A 8 4.14 -10.54 -19.74
CA GLN A 8 3.00 -10.94 -18.91
C GLN A 8 3.31 -10.79 -17.41
N ALA A 9 4.53 -11.12 -16.98
CA ALA A 9 4.97 -10.94 -15.60
C ALA A 9 5.03 -9.45 -15.20
N VAL A 10 5.55 -8.59 -16.07
CA VAL A 10 5.57 -7.13 -15.85
C VAL A 10 4.17 -6.55 -15.76
N ILE A 11 3.25 -6.95 -16.66
CA ILE A 11 1.85 -6.53 -16.61
C ILE A 11 1.18 -6.96 -15.30
N GLY A 12 1.48 -8.18 -14.83
CA GLY A 12 1.01 -8.69 -13.54
C GLY A 12 1.48 -7.81 -12.37
N LEU A 13 2.77 -7.48 -12.33
CA LEU A 13 3.35 -6.61 -11.30
C LEU A 13 2.76 -5.19 -11.31
N LEU A 14 2.51 -4.63 -12.49
CA LEU A 14 1.87 -3.32 -12.63
C LEU A 14 0.42 -3.34 -12.15
N ARG A 15 -0.36 -4.37 -12.52
CA ARG A 15 -1.73 -4.57 -12.02
C ARG A 15 -1.76 -4.68 -10.50
N ASP A 16 -0.90 -5.52 -9.92
CA ASP A 16 -0.81 -5.68 -8.47
C ASP A 16 -0.42 -4.36 -7.79
N SER A 17 0.52 -3.61 -8.38
CA SER A 17 0.97 -2.32 -7.84
C SER A 17 -0.10 -1.24 -7.88
N LEU A 18 -1.05 -1.32 -8.80
CA LEU A 18 -2.17 -0.37 -8.97
C LEU A 18 -3.48 -0.86 -8.31
N ALA A 19 -3.51 -2.06 -7.74
CA ALA A 19 -4.70 -2.63 -7.14
C ALA A 19 -5.23 -1.77 -5.97
N GLY A 20 -6.51 -1.39 -6.01
CA GLY A 20 -7.12 -0.55 -4.96
C GLY A 20 -6.52 0.85 -4.83
N PHE A 21 -5.89 1.40 -5.89
CA PHE A 21 -5.32 2.76 -5.84
C PHE A 21 -6.40 3.85 -5.74
N SER A 22 -7.61 3.56 -6.21
CA SER A 22 -8.77 4.46 -6.17
C SER A 22 -9.63 4.31 -4.92
N ASP A 23 -9.32 3.36 -4.05
CA ASP A 23 -10.13 3.04 -2.86
C ASP A 23 -10.01 4.12 -1.79
N GLU A 24 -11.04 4.27 -0.96
CA GLU A 24 -11.00 5.17 0.19
C GLU A 24 -10.06 4.63 1.27
N LEU A 25 -9.27 5.53 1.84
CA LEU A 25 -8.31 5.26 2.89
C LEU A 25 -8.38 6.37 3.94
N THR A 26 -8.54 5.96 5.21
CA THR A 26 -8.46 6.87 6.35
C THR A 26 -7.06 6.82 6.96
N CYS A 27 -6.45 7.98 7.15
CA CYS A 27 -5.17 8.09 7.82
C CYS A 27 -5.29 7.64 9.29
N PRO A 28 -4.50 6.66 9.76
CA PRO A 28 -4.58 6.18 11.14
C PRO A 28 -4.02 7.16 12.18
N HIS A 29 -3.37 8.25 11.75
CA HIS A 29 -2.73 9.22 12.64
C HIS A 29 -3.59 10.46 12.89
N CYS A 30 -4.26 10.99 11.85
CA CYS A 30 -5.02 12.25 11.94
C CYS A 30 -6.47 12.15 11.45
N GLY A 31 -6.91 10.97 11.01
CA GLY A 31 -8.29 10.76 10.53
C GLY A 31 -8.60 11.33 9.15
N PHE A 32 -7.63 11.91 8.43
CA PHE A 32 -7.84 12.39 7.05
C PHE A 32 -8.36 11.25 6.16
N LYS A 33 -9.46 11.50 5.44
CA LYS A 33 -10.04 10.59 4.46
C LYS A 33 -9.72 11.06 3.05
N GLY A 34 -9.20 10.14 2.23
CA GLY A 34 -8.90 10.38 0.81
C GLY A 34 -8.77 9.06 0.06
N ARG A 35 -8.44 9.11 -1.22
CA ARG A 35 -8.11 7.90 -1.99
C ARG A 35 -6.71 7.41 -1.63
N VAL A 36 -6.43 6.11 -1.78
CA VAL A 36 -5.07 5.59 -1.56
C VAL A 36 -4.02 6.37 -2.37
N GLY A 37 -4.35 6.76 -3.61
CA GLY A 37 -3.49 7.57 -4.48
C GLY A 37 -3.21 8.99 -4.01
N ASP A 38 -4.00 9.55 -3.08
CA ASP A 38 -3.74 10.88 -2.50
C ASP A 38 -2.60 10.82 -1.46
N PHE A 39 -2.25 9.62 -1.00
CA PHE A 39 -1.15 9.40 -0.06
C PHE A 39 0.15 9.19 -0.83
N ARG A 40 1.18 9.95 -0.44
CA ARG A 40 2.49 9.83 -1.10
C ARG A 40 3.11 8.46 -0.79
N LEU A 41 3.55 7.77 -1.83
CA LEU A 41 4.29 6.53 -1.71
C LEU A 41 5.73 6.82 -1.25
N ALA A 42 6.14 6.23 -0.12
CA ALA A 42 7.49 6.41 0.44
C ALA A 42 8.51 5.40 -0.11
N ARG A 43 8.05 4.26 -0.62
CA ARG A 43 8.89 3.20 -1.22
C ARG A 43 8.08 2.39 -2.22
N ALA A 44 8.75 1.72 -3.15
CA ALA A 44 8.11 0.81 -4.10
C ALA A 44 7.18 -0.19 -3.37
N PRO A 45 6.00 -0.52 -3.94
CA PRO A 45 5.13 -1.54 -3.37
C PRO A 45 5.87 -2.89 -3.33
N TRP A 46 5.55 -3.72 -2.35
CA TRP A 46 6.15 -5.05 -2.23
C TRP A 46 5.06 -6.10 -2.01
N ARG A 47 5.34 -7.33 -2.44
CA ARG A 47 4.42 -8.45 -2.21
C ARG A 47 4.60 -8.99 -0.79
N PHE A 48 3.50 -9.27 -0.11
CA PHE A 48 3.47 -9.88 1.21
C PHE A 48 2.37 -10.95 1.23
N GLY A 49 2.74 -12.19 0.87
CA GLY A 49 1.78 -13.27 0.68
C GLY A 49 0.70 -12.90 -0.35
N ASN A 50 -0.56 -12.91 0.08
CA ASN A 50 -1.72 -12.53 -0.74
C ASN A 50 -2.04 -11.03 -0.72
N TYR A 51 -1.10 -10.18 -0.31
CA TYR A 51 -1.26 -8.74 -0.23
C TYR A 51 -0.16 -8.02 -1.00
N VAL A 52 -0.48 -6.82 -1.48
CA VAL A 52 0.51 -5.81 -1.85
C VAL A 52 0.61 -4.80 -0.71
N GLY A 53 1.83 -4.66 -0.18
CA GLY A 53 2.15 -3.68 0.85
C GLY A 53 2.59 -2.36 0.23
N ARG A 54 2.10 -1.25 0.79
CA ARG A 54 2.51 0.11 0.45
C ARG A 54 2.93 0.85 1.72
N LEU A 55 4.03 1.60 1.65
CA LEU A 55 4.40 2.52 2.71
C LEU A 55 3.95 3.90 2.28
N LEU A 56 2.96 4.43 2.97
CA LEU A 56 2.28 5.67 2.63
C LEU A 56 2.63 6.78 3.62
N VAL A 57 2.66 8.01 3.12
CA VAL A 57 2.83 9.23 3.90
C VAL A 57 1.55 10.05 3.74
N CYS A 58 0.94 10.41 4.86
CA CYS A 58 -0.24 11.28 4.84
C CYS A 58 0.13 12.69 4.36
N PRO A 59 -0.59 13.25 3.37
CA PRO A 59 -0.33 14.62 2.90
C PRO A 59 -0.72 15.69 3.95
N ARG A 60 -1.56 15.36 4.93
CA ARG A 60 -2.04 16.30 5.94
C ARG A 60 -1.16 16.37 7.18
N CYS A 61 -0.73 15.23 7.74
CA CYS A 61 0.04 15.20 8.99
C CYS A 61 1.48 14.71 8.81
N GLY A 62 1.90 14.29 7.62
CA GLY A 62 3.21 13.68 7.38
C GLY A 62 3.37 12.29 8.00
N GLY A 63 2.34 11.76 8.67
CA GLY A 63 2.35 10.47 9.33
C GLY A 63 2.62 9.32 8.36
N ARG A 64 3.56 8.44 8.71
CA ARG A 64 3.92 7.27 7.90
C ARG A 64 3.18 6.04 8.40
N PHE A 65 2.61 5.26 7.50
CA PHE A 65 1.93 4.02 7.84
C PHE A 65 1.98 3.04 6.68
N ARG A 66 1.76 1.76 6.98
CA ARG A 66 1.69 0.71 5.97
C ARG A 66 0.23 0.46 5.62
N PHE A 67 -0.03 0.28 4.34
CA PHE A 67 -1.34 -0.13 3.81
C PHE A 67 -1.16 -1.44 3.06
N PHE A 68 -2.03 -2.42 3.34
CA PHE A 68 -2.00 -3.72 2.72
C PHE A 68 -3.30 -3.92 1.94
N TYR A 69 -3.16 -4.09 0.63
CA TYR A 69 -4.29 -4.32 -0.26
C TYR A 69 -4.33 -5.80 -0.68
N PRO A 70 -5.48 -6.48 -0.57
CA PRO A 70 -5.58 -7.91 -0.90
C PRO A 70 -5.53 -8.15 -2.41
N LEU A 71 -4.76 -9.15 -2.83
CA LEU A 71 -4.69 -9.63 -4.21
C LEU A 71 -5.65 -10.81 -4.48
N ARG A 72 -6.37 -11.29 -3.45
CA ARG A 72 -7.35 -12.36 -3.54
C ARG A 72 -8.69 -11.91 -2.98
N ALA A 73 -9.77 -12.35 -3.62
CA ALA A 73 -11.12 -12.17 -3.12
C ALA A 73 -11.30 -12.81 -1.73
N GLY A 74 -12.15 -12.21 -0.89
CA GLY A 74 -12.43 -12.69 0.48
C GLY A 74 -11.51 -12.12 1.57
N LEU A 75 -10.42 -11.46 1.20
CA LEU A 75 -9.55 -10.72 2.13
C LEU A 75 -9.93 -9.23 2.17
N ARG A 76 -9.64 -8.55 3.28
CA ARG A 76 -9.94 -7.13 3.46
C ARG A 76 -8.65 -6.30 3.53
N PRO A 77 -8.64 -5.07 2.98
CA PRO A 77 -7.52 -4.17 3.15
C PRO A 77 -7.38 -3.74 4.62
N PHE A 78 -6.15 -3.48 5.05
CA PHE A 78 -5.88 -3.01 6.41
C PHE A 78 -4.66 -2.08 6.45
N THR A 79 -4.62 -1.24 7.49
CA THR A 79 -3.50 -0.32 7.76
C THR A 79 -2.78 -0.69 9.03
N VAL A 80 -1.46 -0.57 9.01
CA VAL A 80 -0.61 -0.67 10.20
C VAL A 80 0.07 0.68 10.42
N PRO A 81 -0.32 1.46 11.44
CA PRO A 81 0.38 2.68 11.78
C PRO A 81 1.81 2.34 12.18
N ARG A 82 2.79 3.11 11.68
CA ARG A 82 4.14 3.02 12.22
C ARG A 82 4.07 3.72 13.57
N ARG A 83 4.02 2.97 14.68
CA ARG A 83 4.32 3.56 15.99
C ARG A 83 5.71 4.19 15.85
N ALA A 84 5.85 5.48 16.15
CA ALA A 84 7.16 6.01 16.51
C ALA A 84 7.69 5.04 17.57
N ALA A 85 8.92 4.53 17.40
CA ALA A 85 9.52 3.66 18.38
C ALA A 85 9.27 4.30 19.75
N GLN A 86 8.48 3.63 20.60
CA GLN A 86 8.40 4.01 22.00
C GLN A 86 9.84 3.85 22.48
N GLY A 87 10.54 4.98 22.63
CA GLY A 87 11.74 5.02 23.42
C GLY A 87 11.35 4.46 24.78
N ASN A 88 11.92 3.31 25.11
CA ASN A 88 11.89 2.84 26.47
C ASN A 88 12.71 3.84 27.30
N PRO A 89 12.21 4.36 28.43
CA PRO A 89 13.00 5.20 29.32
C PRO A 89 14.24 4.47 29.84
#